data_AF-A0A9W6XBL0-F1
#
_entry.id   AF-A0A9W6XBL0-F1
#
_cell.length_a   1.000
_cell.length_b   1.000
_cell.length_c   1.000
_cell.angle_alpha   90.00
_cell.angle_beta   90.00
_cell.angle_gamma   90.00
#
_symmetry.space_group_name_H-M   'P 1'
#
loop_
_entity.id
_entity.type
_entity.pdbx_description
1 polymer ?
#
loop_
_entity_poly.entity_id
_entity_poly.type
_entity_poly.pdbx_seq_one_letter_code
_entity_poly.pdbx_strand_id
1 'polypeptide(L)'
;MRELHFVDNTADQGRDKLWKLRPVVDKIQKRFLEGWSLLVVFLFDEGVLPATSRRNTTRMSMSDKPHRYGSKLFMLCGAKTSTATVYVGKRRSTDDSGNEVDFKTGAAALVRNLKVPLTAERRHPWHAVVIDRYYSSVLHAVELLSINTYVVGTIATSRLGFDQNIKSTKQTRPASVLRGSFSFSRSVDIPINAYLSHKEGAKINQAVPMRRSEWFAVLQNQLLQLKAEYFAGVEATPTPSGLRRKRAPARLTHAVQLSEDWFTVSNVQKRRQRSCKVCALLRTKKKKKSYSTTYYCERCSVDSAKCWLCNRIRREHKGVAKTCFEIWHDDFDAGQAIPPHLVKRVVLR
;
A
#
# COMPACT_ATOMS: atom_id res chain seq x y z
N MET A 1 32.37 11.34 -2.90
CA MET A 1 31.23 12.27 -2.76
C MET A 1 30.95 12.58 -1.27
N ARG A 2 31.96 13.05 -0.51
CA ARG A 2 31.80 13.38 0.93
C ARG A 2 31.56 14.88 1.18
N GLU A 3 31.83 15.71 0.19
CA GLU A 3 31.86 17.18 0.26
C GLU A 3 30.70 17.83 -0.51
N LEU A 4 29.68 17.04 -0.89
CA LEU A 4 28.53 17.58 -1.60
C LEU A 4 27.58 18.25 -0.62
N HIS A 5 27.35 19.55 -0.81
CA HIS A 5 26.44 20.37 -0.03
C HIS A 5 25.51 21.15 -0.97
N PHE A 6 24.23 21.30 -0.58
CA PHE A 6 23.23 22.03 -1.36
C PHE A 6 22.82 23.36 -0.73
N VAL A 7 23.35 23.65 0.46
CA VAL A 7 23.01 24.81 1.28
C VAL A 7 24.24 25.25 2.06
N ASP A 8 24.24 26.52 2.45
CA ASP A 8 25.18 27.07 3.41
C ASP A 8 24.85 26.55 4.82
N ASN A 9 25.83 25.91 5.47
CA ASN A 9 25.64 25.38 6.83
C ASN A 9 25.81 26.43 7.93
N THR A 10 26.21 27.67 7.58
CA THR A 10 26.41 28.77 8.54
C THR A 10 25.16 29.62 8.74
N ALA A 11 24.20 29.55 7.82
CA ALA A 11 22.94 30.30 7.90
C ALA A 11 21.98 29.72 8.96
N ASP A 12 21.24 30.59 9.65
CA ASP A 12 20.13 30.17 10.51
C ASP A 12 18.94 29.72 9.65
N GLN A 13 18.55 28.45 9.80
CA GLN A 13 17.51 27.79 9.00
C GLN A 13 16.31 27.39 9.88
N GLY A 14 16.26 27.90 11.11
CA GLY A 14 15.17 27.66 12.04
C GLY A 14 14.91 26.17 12.31
N ARG A 15 13.64 25.76 12.25
CA ARG A 15 13.19 24.41 12.62
C ARG A 15 12.79 23.52 11.43
N ASP A 16 13.19 23.84 10.20
CA ASP A 16 12.91 22.99 9.04
C ASP A 16 13.80 21.75 9.03
N LYS A 17 13.27 20.55 9.30
CA LYS A 17 14.10 19.32 9.32
C LYS A 17 14.67 18.92 7.95
N LEU A 18 14.12 19.45 6.85
CA LEU A 18 14.60 19.18 5.48
C LEU A 18 15.49 20.28 4.92
N TRP A 19 15.86 21.30 5.70
CA TRP A 19 16.60 22.47 5.21
C TRP A 19 17.79 22.11 4.31
N LYS A 20 18.56 21.07 4.66
CA LYS A 20 19.72 20.60 3.87
C LYS A 20 19.40 20.09 2.47
N LEU A 21 18.17 19.60 2.25
CA LEU A 21 17.71 19.04 1.00
C LEU A 21 16.63 19.92 0.34
N ARG A 22 16.20 21.00 1.01
CA ARG A 22 15.08 21.84 0.59
C ARG A 22 15.26 22.38 -0.84
N PRO A 23 16.42 22.95 -1.24
CA PRO A 23 16.58 23.45 -2.60
C PRO A 23 16.45 22.35 -3.67
N VAL A 24 16.93 21.14 -3.36
CA VAL A 24 16.84 19.98 -4.26
C VAL A 24 15.40 19.49 -4.36
N VAL A 25 14.73 19.32 -3.23
CA VAL A 25 13.32 18.89 -3.17
C VAL A 25 12.43 19.88 -3.92
N ASP A 26 12.57 21.17 -3.65
CA ASP A 26 11.76 22.21 -4.26
C ASP A 26 12.03 22.31 -5.76
N LYS A 27 13.29 22.18 -6.20
CA LYS A 27 13.62 22.16 -7.63
C LYS A 27 13.01 20.95 -8.33
N ILE A 28 13.08 19.77 -7.72
CA ILE A 28 12.47 18.55 -8.25
C ILE A 28 10.96 18.74 -8.35
N GLN A 29 10.29 19.17 -7.28
CA GLN A 29 8.84 19.38 -7.25
C GLN A 29 8.40 20.42 -8.29
N LYS A 30 9.12 21.56 -8.38
CA LYS A 30 8.87 22.58 -9.38
C LYS A 30 8.97 22.02 -10.80
N ARG A 31 10.02 21.25 -11.11
CA ARG A 31 10.17 20.62 -12.44
C ARG A 31 9.07 19.61 -12.73
N PHE A 32 8.61 18.87 -11.73
CA PHE A 32 7.46 17.97 -11.90
C PHE A 32 6.15 18.73 -12.13
N LEU A 33 5.94 19.87 -11.48
CA LEU A 33 4.72 20.67 -11.68
C LEU A 33 4.74 21.44 -13.02
N GLU A 34 5.89 21.97 -13.43
CA GLU A 34 6.06 22.68 -14.71
C GLU A 34 6.01 21.73 -15.91
N GLY A 35 6.59 20.53 -15.77
CA GLY A 35 6.76 19.60 -16.87
C GLY A 35 5.52 18.77 -17.19
N TRP A 36 4.50 18.74 -16.30
CA TRP A 36 3.44 17.73 -16.39
C TRP A 36 2.06 18.28 -16.00
N SER A 37 1.07 18.03 -16.86
CA SER A 37 -0.34 18.20 -16.52
C SER A 37 -0.82 17.01 -15.67
N LEU A 38 -1.58 17.30 -14.61
CA LEU A 38 -2.20 16.24 -13.81
C LEU A 38 -3.13 15.39 -14.69
N LEU A 39 -3.00 14.06 -14.56
CA LEU A 39 -3.91 13.14 -15.24
C LEU A 39 -5.27 13.17 -14.55
N VAL A 40 -6.33 12.89 -15.33
CA VAL A 40 -7.72 12.81 -14.85
C VAL A 40 -7.88 11.78 -13.73
N VAL A 41 -7.06 10.71 -13.74
CA VAL A 41 -7.06 9.66 -12.72
C VAL A 41 -5.65 9.48 -12.16
N PHE A 42 -5.55 9.43 -10.83
CA PHE A 42 -4.28 9.24 -10.12
C PHE A 42 -4.43 8.41 -8.84
N LEU A 43 -3.31 7.89 -8.36
CA LEU A 43 -3.16 7.03 -7.19
C LEU A 43 -2.46 7.82 -6.09
N PHE A 44 -2.86 7.61 -4.84
CA PHE A 44 -2.17 8.18 -3.69
C PHE A 44 -1.79 7.10 -2.69
N ASP A 45 -0.50 6.97 -2.42
CA ASP A 45 0.06 5.98 -1.50
C ASP A 45 1.40 6.46 -0.91
N GLU A 46 2.06 5.59 -0.16
CA GLU A 46 3.24 5.91 0.64
C GLU A 46 4.46 5.16 0.11
N GLY A 47 5.51 5.92 -0.18
CA GLY A 47 6.83 5.42 -0.51
C GLY A 47 7.77 5.43 0.69
N VAL A 48 8.87 4.69 0.57
CA VAL A 48 10.01 4.78 1.50
C VAL A 48 11.24 5.13 0.72
N LEU A 49 11.90 6.23 1.09
CA LEU A 49 13.28 6.49 0.69
C LEU A 49 14.20 5.80 1.72
N PRO A 50 14.85 4.68 1.38
CA PRO A 50 15.57 3.87 2.37
C PRO A 50 16.75 4.66 2.97
N ALA A 51 16.79 4.72 4.30
CA ALA A 51 17.88 5.37 5.02
C ALA A 51 17.96 4.81 6.44
N THR A 52 19.09 4.18 6.76
CA THR A 52 19.33 3.58 8.09
C THR A 52 20.05 4.53 9.04
N SER A 53 20.73 5.55 8.50
CA SER A 53 21.53 6.49 9.28
C SER A 53 20.70 7.28 10.29
N ARG A 54 21.15 7.33 11.54
CA ARG A 54 20.55 8.14 12.60
C ARG A 54 20.69 9.65 12.37
N ARG A 55 21.60 10.07 11.48
CA ARG A 55 21.78 11.49 11.11
C ARG A 55 20.62 12.01 10.24
N ASN A 56 19.80 11.12 9.67
CA ASN A 56 18.58 11.50 8.95
C ASN A 56 17.48 11.87 9.96
N THR A 57 17.14 13.15 10.00
CA THR A 57 16.14 13.76 10.90
C THR A 57 14.70 13.35 10.56
N THR A 58 14.42 12.89 9.35
CA THR A 58 13.11 12.40 8.90
C THR A 58 13.01 10.88 8.91
N ARG A 59 14.01 10.18 9.45
CA ARG A 59 14.01 8.72 9.54
C ARG A 59 12.86 8.23 10.41
N MET A 60 12.06 7.31 9.88
CA MET A 60 11.02 6.60 10.60
C MET A 60 11.05 5.10 10.32
N SER A 61 10.39 4.36 11.21
CA SER A 61 10.17 2.92 11.07
C SER A 61 8.81 2.69 10.40
N MET A 62 8.79 1.91 9.32
CA MET A 62 7.61 1.50 8.58
C MET A 62 7.64 -0.03 8.47
N SER A 63 7.03 -0.71 9.46
CA SER A 63 7.13 -2.17 9.64
C SER A 63 6.69 -2.97 8.43
N ASP A 64 5.72 -2.43 7.69
CA ASP A 64 4.99 -3.11 6.63
C ASP A 64 5.65 -2.90 5.26
N LYS A 65 6.69 -2.06 5.18
CA LYS A 65 7.43 -1.79 3.94
C LYS A 65 8.70 -2.65 3.88
N PRO A 66 9.13 -3.13 2.69
CA PRO A 66 10.32 -3.97 2.53
C PRO A 66 11.58 -3.33 3.14
N HIS A 67 11.77 -2.03 2.90
CA HIS A 67 12.76 -1.21 3.58
C HIS A 67 12.11 -0.55 4.80
N ARG A 68 12.34 -1.13 5.97
CA ARG A 68 11.68 -0.69 7.21
C ARG A 68 12.13 0.67 7.73
N TYR A 69 13.34 1.10 7.39
CA TYR A 69 13.89 2.36 7.89
C TYR A 69 14.19 3.31 6.75
N GLY A 70 13.67 4.52 6.86
CA GLY A 70 13.87 5.54 5.85
C GLY A 70 13.01 6.77 6.07
N SER A 71 13.03 7.67 5.10
CA SER A 71 12.12 8.81 5.06
C SER A 71 10.84 8.38 4.35
N LYS A 72 9.68 8.61 4.98
CA LYS A 72 8.38 8.37 4.34
C LYS A 72 8.12 9.42 3.27
N LEU A 73 7.62 8.97 2.14
CA LEU A 73 7.17 9.81 1.04
C LEU A 73 5.65 9.64 0.90
N PHE A 74 4.92 10.73 0.72
CA PHE A 74 3.60 10.68 0.11
C PHE A 74 3.77 10.74 -1.40
N MET A 75 3.22 9.78 -2.13
CA MET A 75 3.39 9.68 -3.57
C MET A 75 2.04 9.85 -4.26
N LEU A 76 2.02 10.74 -5.24
CA LEU A 76 0.91 10.96 -6.14
C LEU A 76 1.32 10.40 -7.51
N CYS A 77 0.69 9.32 -7.95
CA CYS A 77 1.09 8.60 -9.16
C CYS A 77 -0.04 8.58 -10.19
N GLY A 78 0.18 9.13 -11.37
CA GLY A 78 -0.64 8.90 -12.55
C GLY A 78 -0.13 7.72 -13.39
N ALA A 79 -0.82 7.39 -14.48
CA ALA A 79 -0.43 6.30 -15.39
C ALA A 79 0.97 6.47 -16.00
N LYS A 80 1.43 7.72 -16.20
CA LYS A 80 2.72 8.05 -16.83
C LYS A 80 3.67 8.85 -15.93
N THR A 81 3.19 9.32 -14.78
CA THR A 81 3.88 10.32 -13.97
C THR A 81 3.78 9.98 -12.49
N SER A 82 4.78 10.37 -11.70
CA SER A 82 4.69 10.31 -10.25
C SER A 82 5.39 11.50 -9.63
N THR A 83 4.78 12.06 -8.60
CA THR A 83 5.36 13.11 -7.76
C THR A 83 5.39 12.62 -6.32
N ALA A 84 6.37 13.09 -5.55
CA ALA A 84 6.53 12.67 -4.16
C ALA A 84 6.83 13.86 -3.26
N THR A 85 6.25 13.83 -2.06
CA THR A 85 6.48 14.81 -1.00
C THR A 85 7.03 14.10 0.23
N VAL A 86 8.12 14.62 0.79
CA VAL A 86 8.76 14.01 1.96
C VAL A 86 7.96 14.33 3.23
N TYR A 87 7.60 13.30 4.00
CA TYR A 87 6.96 13.47 5.30
C TYR A 87 8.01 13.76 6.38
N VAL A 88 7.81 14.88 7.08
CA VAL A 88 8.79 15.44 8.02
C VAL A 88 8.52 15.05 9.49
N GLY A 89 7.47 14.26 9.74
CA GLY A 89 7.05 13.87 11.08
C GLY A 89 6.37 15.01 11.85
N LYS A 90 6.00 14.73 13.11
CA LYS A 90 5.39 15.71 14.02
C LYS A 90 6.39 16.81 14.39
N ARG A 91 5.96 18.09 14.40
CA ARG A 91 6.66 19.21 15.06
C ARG A 91 6.37 19.18 16.57
N ARG A 92 7.34 19.54 17.42
CA ARG A 92 7.10 19.68 18.87
C ARG A 92 6.14 20.86 19.11
N SER A 93 5.16 20.66 19.96
CA SER A 93 3.94 21.47 20.12
C SER A 93 4.12 22.83 20.82
N THR A 94 5.20 23.57 20.62
CA THR A 94 5.36 24.86 21.32
C THR A 94 4.88 26.09 20.58
N ASP A 95 4.58 26.04 19.28
CA ASP A 95 4.27 27.28 18.54
C ASP A 95 2.95 27.20 17.78
N ASP A 96 1.95 27.83 18.39
CA ASP A 96 0.74 28.39 17.76
C ASP A 96 1.12 29.62 16.90
N SER A 97 2.10 29.46 16.02
CA SER A 97 2.53 30.51 15.09
C SER A 97 1.99 30.16 13.71
N GLY A 98 0.73 30.54 13.45
CA GLY A 98 0.10 30.99 12.20
C GLY A 98 0.41 30.36 10.83
N ASN A 99 1.32 29.39 10.71
CA ASN A 99 1.66 28.74 9.46
C ASN A 99 0.75 27.53 9.29
N GLU A 100 -0.30 27.77 8.49
CA GLU A 100 -1.49 26.98 8.14
C GLU A 100 -1.22 25.60 7.49
N VAL A 101 -0.02 25.04 7.62
CA VAL A 101 0.30 23.71 7.08
C VAL A 101 0.10 22.68 8.17
N ASP A 102 -1.10 22.10 8.21
CA ASP A 102 -1.38 20.92 9.03
C ASP A 102 -0.35 19.81 8.68
N PHE A 103 0.20 19.11 9.68
CA PHE A 103 1.15 18.00 9.47
C PHE A 103 0.52 16.64 9.81
N LYS A 104 -0.80 16.58 10.05
CA LYS A 104 -1.52 15.34 10.35
C LYS A 104 -1.40 14.33 9.21
N THR A 105 -1.17 13.07 9.55
CA THR A 105 -1.11 11.96 8.59
C THR A 105 -2.51 11.53 8.14
N GLY A 106 -2.58 10.63 7.15
CA GLY A 106 -3.85 10.10 6.66
C GLY A 106 -4.54 11.09 5.72
N ALA A 107 -5.85 11.20 5.83
CA ALA A 107 -6.65 11.87 4.81
C ALA A 107 -6.41 13.40 4.71
N ALA A 108 -5.98 14.06 5.80
CA ALA A 108 -5.50 15.44 5.75
C ALA A 108 -4.22 15.59 4.89
N ALA A 109 -3.35 14.57 4.89
CA ALA A 109 -2.18 14.56 4.01
C ALA A 109 -2.58 14.42 2.55
N LEU A 110 -3.62 13.64 2.24
CA LEU A 110 -4.16 13.52 0.89
C LEU A 110 -4.63 14.89 0.38
N VAL A 111 -5.54 15.56 1.10
CA VAL A 111 -6.08 16.86 0.68
C VAL A 111 -4.97 17.88 0.47
N ARG A 112 -3.99 17.98 1.38
CA ARG A 112 -2.85 18.91 1.22
C ARG A 112 -1.99 18.60 0.00
N ASN A 113 -1.69 17.33 -0.25
CA ASN A 113 -0.90 16.94 -1.42
C ASN A 113 -1.68 17.09 -2.73
N LEU A 114 -3.01 17.16 -2.68
CA LEU A 114 -3.86 17.43 -3.83
C LEU A 114 -4.12 18.92 -4.08
N LYS A 115 -4.03 19.80 -3.08
CA LYS A 115 -4.22 21.24 -3.29
C LYS A 115 -3.23 21.82 -4.29
N VAL A 116 -1.93 21.55 -4.11
CA VAL A 116 -0.86 22.12 -4.97
C VAL A 116 -1.01 21.73 -6.44
N PRO A 117 -1.27 20.45 -6.80
CA PRO A 117 -1.38 20.06 -8.19
C PRO A 117 -2.76 20.37 -8.81
N LEU A 118 -3.83 20.52 -8.00
CA LEU A 118 -5.18 20.84 -8.48
C LEU A 118 -5.44 22.34 -8.67
N THR A 119 -4.56 23.23 -8.20
CA THR A 119 -4.63 24.68 -8.45
C THR A 119 -4.04 25.12 -9.79
N ALA A 120 -3.47 24.20 -10.58
CA ALA A 120 -2.87 24.54 -11.87
C ALA A 120 -3.95 24.90 -12.91
N GLU A 121 -3.70 25.94 -13.71
CA GLU A 121 -4.62 26.47 -14.74
C GLU A 121 -5.07 25.45 -15.80
N ARG A 122 -4.39 24.29 -15.89
CA ARG A 122 -4.69 23.19 -16.81
C ARG A 122 -5.48 22.07 -16.16
N ARG A 123 -6.48 22.43 -15.36
CA ARG A 123 -7.27 21.48 -14.60
C ARG A 123 -8.36 20.85 -15.47
N HIS A 124 -8.44 19.52 -15.47
CA HIS A 124 -9.62 18.83 -15.99
C HIS A 124 -10.86 19.12 -15.10
N PRO A 125 -12.08 19.27 -15.65
CA PRO A 125 -13.28 19.63 -14.88
C PRO A 125 -13.55 18.72 -13.68
N TRP A 126 -13.09 17.47 -13.77
CA TRP A 126 -13.14 16.48 -12.70
C TRP A 126 -11.86 15.65 -12.65
N HIS A 127 -11.56 15.11 -11.48
CA HIS A 127 -10.47 14.17 -11.24
C HIS A 127 -10.98 12.96 -10.46
N ALA A 128 -10.26 11.84 -10.52
CA ALA A 128 -10.51 10.68 -9.67
C ALA A 128 -9.22 10.24 -8.98
N VAL A 129 -9.28 10.02 -7.67
CA VAL A 129 -8.18 9.52 -6.86
C VAL A 129 -8.45 8.11 -6.34
N VAL A 130 -7.48 7.22 -6.55
CA VAL A 130 -7.50 5.87 -6.00
C VAL A 130 -6.62 5.83 -4.75
N ILE A 131 -7.21 5.45 -3.61
CA ILE A 131 -6.54 5.51 -2.29
C ILE A 131 -6.69 4.22 -1.49
N ASP A 132 -5.73 3.98 -0.59
CA ASP A 132 -5.81 2.91 0.40
C ASP A 132 -6.77 3.25 1.56
N ARG A 133 -7.22 2.21 2.28
CA ARG A 133 -8.03 2.25 3.49
C ARG A 133 -7.51 3.24 4.53
N TYR A 134 -6.19 3.42 4.64
CA TYR A 134 -5.60 4.37 5.59
C TYR A 134 -6.09 5.81 5.36
N TYR A 135 -6.29 6.19 4.09
CA TYR A 135 -6.70 7.52 3.64
C TYR A 135 -8.21 7.68 3.45
N SER A 136 -8.93 6.57 3.32
CA SER A 136 -10.37 6.58 3.07
C SER A 136 -11.23 6.95 4.30
N SER A 137 -12.24 7.78 4.07
CA SER A 137 -13.43 7.91 4.93
C SER A 137 -14.54 8.64 4.17
N VAL A 138 -15.80 8.50 4.62
CA VAL A 138 -16.94 9.15 3.96
C VAL A 138 -16.84 10.68 4.00
N LEU A 139 -16.44 11.25 5.14
CA LEU A 139 -16.24 12.69 5.28
C LEU A 139 -15.21 13.25 4.30
N HIS A 140 -14.08 12.56 4.12
CA HIS A 140 -13.06 13.00 3.18
C HIS A 140 -13.47 12.81 1.72
N ALA A 141 -14.33 11.82 1.41
CA ALA A 141 -14.91 11.69 0.08
C ALA A 141 -15.83 12.89 -0.24
N VAL A 142 -16.58 13.40 0.73
CA VAL A 142 -17.39 14.63 0.59
C VAL A 142 -16.51 15.87 0.42
N GLU A 143 -15.44 15.99 1.20
CA GLU A 143 -14.48 17.09 1.07
C GLU A 143 -13.79 17.08 -0.31
N LEU A 144 -13.41 15.91 -0.82
CA LEU A 144 -12.79 15.80 -2.14
C LEU A 144 -13.80 16.10 -3.27
N LEU A 145 -15.08 15.78 -3.06
CA LEU A 145 -16.15 16.11 -3.99
C LEU A 145 -16.34 17.63 -4.13
N SER A 146 -16.19 18.41 -3.04
CA SER A 146 -16.31 19.88 -3.09
C SER A 146 -15.23 20.53 -3.95
N ILE A 147 -14.08 19.86 -4.09
CA ILE A 147 -13.02 20.24 -5.02
C ILE A 147 -13.05 19.40 -6.30
N ASN A 148 -14.20 18.91 -6.78
CA ASN A 148 -14.37 18.14 -8.02
C ASN A 148 -13.42 16.93 -8.17
N THR A 149 -13.18 16.23 -7.08
CA THR A 149 -12.33 15.04 -7.04
C THR A 149 -13.10 13.84 -6.48
N TYR A 150 -13.33 12.85 -7.34
CA TYR A 150 -13.97 11.59 -6.98
C TYR A 150 -12.97 10.65 -6.30
N VAL A 151 -13.44 9.80 -5.40
CA VAL A 151 -12.59 8.86 -4.66
C VAL A 151 -13.01 7.43 -4.94
N VAL A 152 -12.02 6.59 -5.22
CA VAL A 152 -12.15 5.14 -5.25
C VAL A 152 -11.18 4.57 -4.23
N GLY A 153 -11.67 3.72 -3.34
CA GLY A 153 -10.80 3.12 -2.33
C GLY A 153 -11.52 2.11 -1.47
N THR A 154 -10.74 1.31 -0.76
CA THR A 154 -11.29 0.47 0.30
C THR A 154 -11.49 1.32 1.55
N ILE A 155 -12.46 0.98 2.40
CA ILE A 155 -12.73 1.72 3.65
C ILE A 155 -12.67 0.80 4.87
N ALA A 156 -12.17 1.31 5.99
CA ALA A 156 -12.27 0.63 7.27
C ALA A 156 -13.70 0.72 7.78
N THR A 157 -14.31 -0.43 8.08
CA THR A 157 -15.73 -0.52 8.52
C THR A 157 -15.99 0.12 9.88
N SER A 158 -14.94 0.47 10.62
CA SER A 158 -14.99 1.25 11.86
C SER A 158 -14.90 2.76 11.65
N ARG A 159 -14.77 3.25 10.41
CA ARG A 159 -14.74 4.69 10.11
C ARG A 159 -16.12 5.31 10.29
N LEU A 160 -16.12 6.53 10.82
CA LEU A 160 -17.33 7.34 10.92
C LEU A 160 -17.94 7.57 9.53
N GLY A 161 -19.26 7.48 9.44
CA GLY A 161 -20.03 7.60 8.20
C GLY A 161 -20.14 6.30 7.38
N PHE A 162 -19.43 5.23 7.75
CA PHE A 162 -19.63 3.92 7.10
C PHE A 162 -21.02 3.36 7.45
N ASP A 163 -21.80 3.03 6.42
CA ASP A 163 -23.14 2.46 6.60
C ASP A 163 -23.05 1.06 7.23
N GLN A 164 -23.65 0.91 8.41
CA GLN A 164 -23.63 -0.36 9.13
C GLN A 164 -24.53 -1.42 8.49
N ASN A 165 -25.51 -1.02 7.67
CA ASN A 165 -26.44 -1.96 7.01
C ASN A 165 -25.75 -2.85 5.97
N ILE A 166 -24.63 -2.40 5.40
CA ILE A 166 -23.83 -3.17 4.42
C ILE A 166 -22.68 -3.96 5.05
N LYS A 167 -22.56 -3.92 6.39
CA LYS A 167 -21.49 -4.61 7.10
C LYS A 167 -21.79 -6.10 7.17
N SER A 168 -21.02 -6.89 6.41
CA SER A 168 -21.11 -8.35 6.51
C SER A 168 -20.65 -8.84 7.89
N THR A 169 -21.45 -9.70 8.52
CA THR A 169 -21.08 -10.43 9.73
C THR A 169 -20.09 -11.56 9.45
N LYS A 170 -20.00 -12.02 8.20
CA LYS A 170 -19.13 -13.11 7.76
C LYS A 170 -17.90 -12.57 7.02
N GLN A 171 -16.72 -13.07 7.37
CA GLN A 171 -15.45 -12.71 6.70
C GLN A 171 -15.35 -13.26 5.27
N THR A 172 -16.02 -14.37 4.99
CA THR A 172 -16.02 -15.03 3.69
C THR A 172 -17.43 -15.11 3.11
N ARG A 173 -17.53 -15.08 1.78
CA ARG A 173 -18.79 -15.26 1.05
C ARG A 173 -19.36 -16.66 1.37
N PRO A 174 -20.59 -16.77 1.91
CA PRO A 174 -21.27 -18.05 2.08
C PRO A 174 -21.46 -18.78 0.75
N ALA A 175 -21.48 -20.11 0.77
CA ALA A 175 -21.74 -20.91 -0.43
C ALA A 175 -23.12 -20.63 -1.04
N SER A 176 -24.09 -20.23 -0.22
CA SER A 176 -25.46 -19.88 -0.64
C SER A 176 -25.59 -18.56 -1.40
N VAL A 177 -24.59 -17.68 -1.33
CA VAL A 177 -24.60 -16.40 -2.06
C VAL A 177 -23.90 -16.61 -3.38
N LEU A 178 -24.55 -16.37 -4.52
CA LEU A 178 -23.95 -16.54 -5.84
C LEU A 178 -22.70 -15.65 -6.02
N ARG A 179 -21.73 -16.12 -6.82
CA ARG A 179 -20.57 -15.27 -7.18
C ARG A 179 -21.06 -14.08 -7.98
N GLY A 180 -20.50 -12.90 -7.71
CA GLY A 180 -20.91 -11.65 -8.37
C GLY A 180 -22.04 -10.90 -7.66
N SER A 181 -22.73 -11.52 -6.70
CA SER A 181 -23.71 -10.80 -5.87
C SER A 181 -23.00 -9.82 -4.92
N PHE A 182 -23.51 -8.60 -4.83
CA PHE A 182 -23.00 -7.55 -3.93
C PHE A 182 -24.15 -6.79 -3.26
N SER A 183 -23.90 -6.33 -2.03
CA SER A 183 -24.74 -5.34 -1.36
C SER A 183 -24.10 -3.97 -1.57
N PHE A 184 -24.90 -2.96 -1.86
CA PHE A 184 -24.44 -1.59 -1.94
C PHE A 184 -25.36 -0.68 -1.13
N SER A 185 -24.78 0.40 -0.62
CA SER A 185 -25.50 1.49 0.01
C SER A 185 -25.11 2.79 -0.69
N ARG A 186 -26.09 3.69 -0.79
CA ARG A 186 -25.95 4.98 -1.45
C ARG A 186 -26.56 6.05 -0.56
N SER A 187 -25.77 7.07 -0.24
CA SER A 187 -26.31 8.27 0.41
C SER A 187 -27.31 8.96 -0.52
N VAL A 188 -28.48 9.30 0.00
CA VAL A 188 -29.49 10.09 -0.71
C VAL A 188 -29.16 11.59 -0.65
N ASP A 189 -28.42 12.01 0.38
CA ASP A 189 -28.03 13.40 0.64
C ASP A 189 -26.84 13.85 -0.21
N ILE A 190 -25.94 12.93 -0.57
CA ILE A 190 -24.79 13.20 -1.44
C ILE A 190 -25.17 12.72 -2.85
N PRO A 191 -25.50 13.62 -3.79
CA PRO A 191 -25.86 13.22 -5.15
C PRO A 191 -24.66 12.53 -5.80
N ILE A 192 -24.81 11.27 -6.22
CA ILE A 192 -23.88 10.69 -7.19
C ILE A 192 -24.03 11.51 -8.47
N ASN A 193 -22.95 12.19 -8.87
CA ASN A 193 -22.90 13.17 -9.97
C ASN A 193 -23.30 12.64 -11.35
N ALA A 194 -23.72 11.39 -11.49
CA ALA A 194 -24.23 10.87 -12.76
C ALA A 194 -25.50 11.61 -13.24
N TYR A 195 -26.34 12.14 -12.32
CA TYR A 195 -27.44 13.03 -12.70
C TYR A 195 -26.95 14.43 -13.14
N LEU A 196 -25.86 14.93 -12.58
CA LEU A 196 -25.25 16.18 -13.03
C LEU A 196 -24.60 15.99 -14.41
N SER A 197 -23.91 14.87 -14.63
CA SER A 197 -23.40 14.49 -15.95
C SER A 197 -24.52 14.34 -16.98
N HIS A 198 -25.67 13.78 -16.60
CA HIS A 198 -26.86 13.75 -17.46
C HIS A 198 -27.39 15.16 -17.78
N LYS A 199 -27.48 16.04 -16.77
CA LYS A 199 -27.90 17.43 -16.98
C LYS A 199 -26.95 18.18 -17.91
N GLU A 200 -25.65 18.03 -17.73
CA GLU A 200 -24.66 18.67 -18.61
C GLU A 200 -24.64 18.04 -20.01
N GLY A 201 -24.77 16.73 -20.14
CA GLY A 201 -24.92 16.05 -21.43
C GLY A 201 -26.19 16.47 -22.18
N ALA A 202 -27.30 16.65 -21.47
CA ALA A 202 -28.54 17.16 -22.04
C ALA A 202 -28.37 18.60 -22.55
N LYS A 203 -27.68 19.48 -21.81
CA LYS A 203 -27.35 20.83 -22.26
C LYS A 203 -26.49 20.84 -23.53
N ILE A 204 -25.43 20.01 -23.58
CA ILE A 204 -24.54 19.88 -24.74
C ILE A 204 -25.33 19.43 -25.98
N ASN A 205 -26.25 18.48 -25.81
CA ASN A 205 -27.08 17.95 -26.89
C ASN A 205 -28.36 18.76 -27.15
N GLN A 206 -28.52 19.93 -26.53
CA GLN A 206 -29.73 20.77 -26.59
C GLN A 206 -31.04 20.01 -26.28
N ALA A 207 -30.95 18.98 -25.44
CA ALA A 207 -32.08 18.17 -25.00
C ALA A 207 -32.59 18.65 -23.64
N VAL A 208 -33.88 18.43 -23.37
CA VAL A 208 -34.47 18.72 -22.06
C VAL A 208 -33.98 17.66 -21.06
N PRO A 209 -33.35 18.05 -19.94
CA PRO A 209 -32.90 17.09 -18.95
C PRO A 209 -34.08 16.45 -18.23
N MET A 210 -34.12 15.12 -18.22
CA MET A 210 -35.07 14.33 -17.41
C MET A 210 -35.15 14.81 -15.94
N ARG A 211 -36.34 14.66 -15.33
CA ARG A 211 -36.48 14.88 -13.89
C ARG A 211 -35.65 13.85 -13.13
N ARG A 212 -35.15 14.24 -11.96
CA ARG A 212 -34.19 13.42 -11.19
C ARG A 212 -34.72 12.02 -10.89
N SER A 213 -35.99 11.90 -10.50
CA SER A 213 -36.66 10.62 -10.21
C SER A 213 -36.76 9.72 -11.46
N GLU A 214 -37.19 10.28 -12.58
CA GLU A 214 -37.31 9.58 -13.87
C GLU A 214 -35.95 9.10 -14.37
N TRP A 215 -34.93 9.95 -14.27
CA TRP A 215 -33.57 9.60 -14.66
C TRP A 215 -33.01 8.42 -13.85
N PHE A 216 -33.24 8.39 -12.54
CA PHE A 216 -32.81 7.27 -11.71
C PHE A 216 -33.58 5.98 -12.02
N ALA A 217 -34.86 6.06 -12.37
CA ALA A 217 -35.65 4.90 -12.80
C ALA A 217 -35.13 4.33 -14.12
N VAL A 218 -34.82 5.20 -15.10
CA VAL A 218 -34.21 4.80 -16.38
C VAL A 218 -32.82 4.20 -16.17
N LEU A 219 -31.97 4.86 -15.38
CA LEU A 219 -30.62 4.34 -15.06
C LEU A 219 -30.71 2.96 -14.40
N GLN A 220 -31.60 2.79 -13.43
CA GLN A 220 -31.78 1.51 -12.74
C GLN A 220 -32.22 0.42 -13.74
N ASN A 221 -33.17 0.70 -14.62
CA ASN A 221 -33.59 -0.23 -15.66
C ASN A 221 -32.47 -0.57 -16.65
N GLN A 222 -31.65 0.41 -17.05
CA GLN A 222 -30.50 0.20 -17.92
C GLN A 222 -29.43 -0.68 -17.25
N LEU A 223 -29.13 -0.44 -15.96
CA LEU A 223 -28.19 -1.25 -15.20
C LEU A 223 -28.67 -2.70 -15.03
N LEU A 224 -29.98 -2.91 -14.88
CA LEU A 224 -30.60 -4.23 -14.80
C LEU A 224 -30.58 -4.99 -16.14
N GLN A 225 -30.45 -4.28 -17.26
CA GLN A 225 -30.40 -4.84 -18.61
C GLN A 225 -28.96 -5.05 -19.13
N LEU A 226 -27.94 -4.79 -18.31
CA LEU A 226 -26.54 -5.03 -18.65
C LEU A 226 -26.27 -6.53 -18.83
N LYS A 227 -26.08 -6.93 -20.08
CA LYS A 227 -25.50 -8.22 -20.50
C LYS A 227 -23.96 -8.18 -20.50
N ALA A 228 -23.33 -9.35 -20.39
CA ALA A 228 -21.87 -9.48 -20.46
C ALA A 228 -21.25 -8.88 -21.74
N GLU A 229 -22.03 -8.86 -22.82
CA GLU A 229 -21.67 -8.32 -24.13
C GLU A 229 -21.40 -6.80 -24.12
N TYR A 230 -22.04 -6.03 -23.23
CA TYR A 230 -21.81 -4.57 -23.11
C TYR A 230 -20.47 -4.22 -22.44
N PHE A 231 -19.75 -5.23 -21.93
CA PHE A 231 -18.39 -5.10 -21.41
C PHE A 231 -17.34 -5.63 -22.39
N ALA A 232 -17.74 -6.09 -23.58
CA ALA A 232 -16.83 -6.49 -24.64
C ALA A 232 -16.18 -5.23 -25.25
N GLY A 233 -14.84 -5.18 -25.18
CA GLY A 233 -14.04 -4.02 -25.59
C GLY A 233 -13.19 -3.42 -24.47
N VAL A 234 -13.45 -3.78 -23.20
CA VAL A 234 -12.38 -3.72 -22.19
C VAL A 234 -11.51 -4.94 -22.46
N GLU A 235 -10.44 -4.75 -23.23
CA GLU A 235 -9.29 -5.63 -23.13
C GLU A 235 -8.80 -5.56 -21.69
N ALA A 236 -9.28 -6.49 -20.86
CA ALA A 236 -8.49 -6.92 -19.73
C ALA A 236 -7.17 -7.35 -20.34
N THR A 237 -6.14 -6.53 -20.15
CA THR A 237 -4.74 -6.92 -20.42
C THR A 237 -4.66 -8.39 -20.06
N PRO A 238 -4.35 -9.30 -21.00
CA PRO A 238 -4.35 -10.71 -20.70
C PRO A 238 -3.51 -10.85 -19.45
N THR A 239 -4.10 -11.48 -18.41
CA THR A 239 -3.37 -11.86 -17.21
C THR A 239 -2.06 -12.44 -17.75
N PRO A 240 -0.88 -11.86 -17.44
CA PRO A 240 0.35 -12.44 -17.93
C PRO A 240 0.29 -13.89 -17.49
N SER A 241 0.17 -14.79 -18.47
CA SER A 241 0.31 -16.22 -18.24
C SER A 241 1.50 -16.36 -17.32
N GLY A 242 1.32 -17.03 -16.19
CA GLY A 242 2.18 -16.93 -15.00
C GLY A 242 3.67 -17.09 -15.29
N LEU A 243 4.28 -16.05 -15.84
CA LEU A 243 5.70 -15.87 -15.91
C LEU A 243 5.99 -15.19 -14.60
N ARG A 244 6.34 -16.04 -13.62
CA ARG A 244 7.14 -15.66 -12.46
C ARG A 244 8.08 -14.56 -12.97
N ARG A 245 7.90 -13.32 -12.48
CA ARG A 245 8.87 -12.25 -12.72
C ARG A 245 10.23 -12.84 -12.39
N LYS A 246 11.00 -13.21 -13.40
CA LYS A 246 12.41 -13.52 -13.22
C LYS A 246 13.01 -12.19 -12.82
N ARG A 247 13.20 -12.00 -11.51
CA ARG A 247 14.16 -11.03 -11.01
C ARG A 247 15.42 -11.23 -11.84
N ALA A 248 16.03 -10.14 -12.31
CA ALA A 248 17.39 -10.20 -12.82
C ALA A 248 18.21 -11.05 -11.82
N PRO A 249 18.92 -12.09 -12.27
CA PRO A 249 19.60 -12.99 -11.37
C PRO A 249 20.80 -12.22 -10.79
N ALA A 250 20.57 -11.53 -9.67
CA ALA A 250 21.62 -11.43 -8.68
C ALA A 250 22.06 -12.87 -8.41
N ARG A 251 23.33 -13.19 -8.69
CA ARG A 251 23.94 -14.50 -8.45
C ARG A 251 23.92 -14.82 -6.95
N LEU A 252 22.76 -15.13 -6.40
CA LEU A 252 22.57 -15.57 -5.03
C LEU A 252 22.17 -17.04 -5.10
N THR A 253 23.16 -17.90 -4.92
CA THR A 253 22.95 -19.29 -4.54
C THR A 253 22.13 -19.33 -3.24
N HIS A 254 21.44 -20.44 -2.98
CA HIS A 254 20.78 -20.62 -1.69
C HIS A 254 21.86 -20.55 -0.60
N ALA A 255 21.83 -19.50 0.21
CA ALA A 255 22.78 -19.28 1.28
C ALA A 255 22.05 -19.05 2.60
N VAL A 256 22.65 -19.55 3.68
CA VAL A 256 22.22 -19.28 5.04
C VAL A 256 22.59 -17.83 5.38
N GLN A 257 21.61 -17.02 5.80
CA GLN A 257 21.84 -15.66 6.25
C GLN A 257 21.41 -15.50 7.71
N LEU A 258 22.20 -14.76 8.50
CA LEU A 258 21.87 -14.42 9.88
C LEU A 258 21.07 -13.11 9.94
N SER A 259 19.97 -13.10 10.68
CA SER A 259 19.12 -11.91 10.84
C SER A 259 19.76 -10.84 11.73
N GLU A 260 19.70 -9.59 11.24
CA GLU A 260 20.08 -8.38 11.98
C GLU A 260 18.89 -7.72 12.73
N ASP A 261 17.77 -8.45 12.88
CA ASP A 261 16.61 -8.00 13.66
C ASP A 261 16.91 -8.12 15.17
N TRP A 262 17.33 -7.03 15.81
CA TRP A 262 17.68 -6.95 17.23
C TRP A 262 16.54 -6.39 18.10
N PHE A 263 16.49 -6.82 19.36
CA PHE A 263 15.61 -6.27 20.39
C PHE A 263 16.32 -6.22 21.75
N THR A 264 15.96 -5.26 22.60
CA THR A 264 16.55 -5.09 23.94
C THR A 264 15.63 -5.70 24.98
N VAL A 265 16.17 -6.54 25.86
CA VAL A 265 15.48 -7.05 27.06
C VAL A 265 16.43 -6.86 28.24
N SER A 266 15.99 -6.12 29.26
CA SER A 266 16.77 -5.83 30.47
C SER A 266 18.18 -5.30 30.14
N ASN A 267 18.28 -4.31 29.25
CA ASN A 267 19.53 -3.72 28.75
C ASN A 267 20.48 -4.66 27.99
N VAL A 268 20.08 -5.91 27.74
CA VAL A 268 20.84 -6.86 26.92
C VAL A 268 20.25 -6.91 25.51
N GLN A 269 21.10 -6.71 24.50
CA GLN A 269 20.69 -6.87 23.10
C GLN A 269 20.63 -8.35 22.73
N LYS A 270 19.47 -8.79 22.25
CA LYS A 270 19.24 -10.15 21.75
C LYS A 270 18.71 -10.11 20.32
N ARG A 271 19.10 -11.07 19.49
CA ARG A 271 18.55 -11.22 18.13
C ARG A 271 17.18 -11.87 18.21
N ARG A 272 16.21 -11.30 17.49
CA ARG A 272 14.83 -11.77 17.50
C ARG A 272 14.75 -13.10 16.76
N GLN A 273 14.34 -14.15 17.48
CA GLN A 273 14.18 -15.48 16.90
C GLN A 273 12.78 -15.64 16.29
N ARG A 274 12.67 -16.40 15.20
CA ARG A 274 11.39 -16.76 14.56
C ARG A 274 11.26 -18.27 14.42
N SER A 275 10.04 -18.77 14.27
CA SER A 275 9.76 -20.20 14.10
C SER A 275 10.39 -20.73 12.80
N CYS A 276 11.17 -21.81 12.90
CA CYS A 276 11.73 -22.48 11.72
C CYS A 276 10.67 -23.28 10.96
N LYS A 277 10.59 -23.10 9.63
CA LYS A 277 9.59 -23.76 8.76
C LYS A 277 9.70 -25.28 8.81
N VAL A 278 10.91 -25.83 8.64
CA VAL A 278 11.14 -27.29 8.71
C VAL A 278 10.84 -27.86 10.09
N CYS A 279 11.22 -27.15 11.16
CA CYS A 279 10.91 -27.60 12.52
C CYS A 279 9.41 -27.59 12.83
N ALA A 280 8.65 -26.69 12.20
CA ALA A 280 7.20 -26.66 12.30
C ALA A 280 6.56 -27.82 11.51
N LEU A 281 7.04 -28.09 10.30
CA LEU A 281 6.56 -29.17 9.43
C LEU A 281 6.83 -30.56 10.04
N LEU A 282 8.08 -30.81 10.47
CA LEU A 282 8.53 -32.09 11.01
C LEU A 282 8.24 -32.26 12.52
N ARG A 283 7.31 -31.49 13.07
CA ARG A 283 6.98 -31.61 14.50
C ARG A 283 6.15 -32.87 14.75
N THR A 284 6.62 -33.72 15.68
CA THR A 284 5.96 -34.97 16.08
C THR A 284 4.72 -34.73 16.95
N LYS A 285 4.80 -33.83 17.95
CA LYS A 285 3.69 -33.49 18.86
C LYS A 285 3.08 -32.12 18.51
N LYS A 286 1.83 -32.08 18.04
CA LYS A 286 1.13 -30.83 17.64
C LYS A 286 1.14 -29.73 18.72
N LYS A 287 1.14 -30.09 20.01
CA LYS A 287 1.14 -29.16 21.16
C LYS A 287 2.52 -28.58 21.52
N LYS A 288 3.64 -29.12 21.04
CA LYS A 288 5.01 -28.63 21.40
C LYS A 288 5.40 -27.45 20.52
N LYS A 289 5.96 -26.35 21.06
CA LYS A 289 6.41 -25.23 20.20
C LYS A 289 7.51 -25.70 19.23
N SER A 290 7.46 -25.24 17.97
CA SER A 290 8.56 -25.47 17.01
C SER A 290 9.81 -24.72 17.44
N TYR A 291 10.99 -25.24 17.13
CA TYR A 291 12.23 -24.52 17.40
C TYR A 291 12.29 -23.17 16.67
N SER A 292 12.90 -22.20 17.33
CA SER A 292 13.17 -20.88 16.80
C SER A 292 14.58 -20.79 16.22
N THR A 293 14.77 -19.88 15.28
CA THR A 293 16.03 -19.62 14.59
C THR A 293 16.19 -18.12 14.32
N THR A 294 17.45 -17.68 14.22
CA THR A 294 17.82 -16.35 13.73
C THR A 294 18.29 -16.40 12.28
N TYR A 295 18.36 -17.57 11.67
CA TYR A 295 18.82 -17.76 10.29
C TYR A 295 17.65 -17.89 9.31
N TYR A 296 17.85 -17.42 8.09
CA TYR A 296 16.87 -17.49 7.02
C TYR A 296 17.56 -17.62 5.65
N CYS A 297 16.80 -17.98 4.62
CA CYS A 297 17.26 -17.96 3.23
C CYS A 297 16.55 -16.84 2.47
N GLU A 298 17.31 -15.84 1.98
CA GLU A 298 16.75 -14.70 1.24
C GLU A 298 16.07 -15.15 -0.06
N ARG A 299 16.65 -16.12 -0.78
CA ARG A 299 16.09 -16.63 -2.05
C ARG A 299 14.75 -17.35 -1.87
N CYS A 300 14.55 -18.02 -0.75
CA CYS A 300 13.29 -18.71 -0.41
C CYS A 300 12.28 -17.79 0.29
N SER A 301 12.64 -16.53 0.54
CA SER A 301 11.76 -15.54 1.17
C SER A 301 10.86 -14.92 0.11
N VAL A 302 9.55 -14.86 0.39
CA VAL A 302 8.55 -14.29 -0.52
C VAL A 302 8.06 -12.99 0.10
N ASP A 303 8.16 -11.90 -0.65
CA ASP A 303 7.81 -10.54 -0.22
C ASP A 303 8.45 -10.17 1.14
N SER A 304 7.64 -9.84 2.14
CA SER A 304 8.09 -9.53 3.51
C SER A 304 8.22 -10.76 4.41
N ALA A 305 7.86 -11.95 3.93
CA ALA A 305 7.87 -13.20 4.69
C ALA A 305 9.20 -13.94 4.51
N LYS A 306 10.12 -13.72 5.45
CA LYS A 306 11.42 -14.41 5.47
C LYS A 306 11.27 -15.93 5.67
N CYS A 307 12.02 -16.72 4.91
CA CYS A 307 12.08 -18.17 5.06
C CYS A 307 13.07 -18.58 6.15
N TRP A 308 12.56 -18.69 7.38
CA TRP A 308 13.36 -19.01 8.58
C TRP A 308 13.71 -20.49 8.65
N LEU A 309 15.01 -20.80 8.68
CA LEU A 309 15.55 -22.16 8.69
C LEU A 309 16.63 -22.28 9.76
N CYS A 310 16.67 -23.39 10.50
CA CYS A 310 17.75 -23.64 11.47
C CYS A 310 19.03 -24.04 10.73
N ASN A 311 20.15 -23.36 11.02
CA ASN A 311 21.48 -23.73 10.56
C ASN A 311 22.25 -24.62 11.56
N ARG A 312 21.52 -25.43 12.33
CA ARG A 312 22.11 -26.41 13.26
C ARG A 312 21.42 -27.73 13.02
N ILE A 313 22.18 -28.83 13.08
CA ILE A 313 21.64 -30.17 13.05
C ILE A 313 20.77 -30.33 14.29
N ARG A 314 19.48 -30.61 14.10
CA ARG A 314 18.49 -30.71 15.18
C ARG A 314 17.78 -32.06 15.21
N ARG A 315 17.95 -32.86 14.15
CA ARG A 315 17.27 -34.14 13.95
C ARG A 315 17.92 -34.88 12.79
N GLU A 316 17.72 -36.18 12.77
CA GLU A 316 17.91 -37.01 11.58
C GLU A 316 16.68 -36.89 10.67
N HIS A 317 16.93 -36.87 9.36
CA HIS A 317 15.90 -36.90 8.32
C HIS A 317 16.31 -37.93 7.27
N LYS A 318 15.45 -38.92 7.01
CA LYS A 318 15.75 -40.08 6.14
C LYS A 318 17.05 -40.82 6.55
N GLY A 319 17.29 -40.96 7.85
CA GLY A 319 18.48 -41.63 8.38
C GLY A 319 19.79 -40.83 8.31
N VAL A 320 19.74 -39.56 7.87
CA VAL A 320 20.92 -38.68 7.78
C VAL A 320 20.76 -37.46 8.68
N ALA A 321 21.82 -37.11 9.42
CA ALA A 321 21.88 -35.90 10.22
C ALA A 321 21.99 -34.66 9.32
N LYS A 322 20.91 -33.88 9.22
CA LYS A 322 20.84 -32.67 8.39
C LYS A 322 20.36 -31.46 9.19
N THR A 323 20.82 -30.29 8.81
CA THR A 323 20.26 -28.99 9.22
C THR A 323 18.88 -28.80 8.59
N CYS A 324 18.08 -27.90 9.17
CA CYS A 324 16.81 -27.52 8.54
C CYS A 324 17.01 -26.74 7.24
N PHE A 325 18.18 -26.16 7.02
CA PHE A 325 18.52 -25.52 5.77
C PHE A 325 18.68 -26.58 4.66
N GLU A 326 19.48 -27.61 4.89
CA GLU A 326 19.69 -28.72 3.93
C GLU A 326 18.38 -29.45 3.64
N ILE A 327 17.59 -29.82 4.65
CA ILE A 327 16.28 -30.47 4.42
C ILE A 327 15.36 -29.60 3.54
N TRP A 328 15.35 -28.28 3.74
CA TRP A 328 14.50 -27.39 2.94
C TRP A 328 14.92 -27.32 1.48
N HIS A 329 16.23 -27.34 1.19
CA HIS A 329 16.75 -27.16 -0.16
C HIS A 329 16.92 -28.49 -0.89
N ASP A 330 17.47 -29.50 -0.24
CA ASP A 330 17.81 -30.78 -0.86
C ASP A 330 16.60 -31.73 -0.91
N ASP A 331 15.80 -31.76 0.16
CA ASP A 331 14.71 -32.74 0.29
C ASP A 331 13.33 -32.18 -0.06
N PHE A 332 13.11 -30.87 0.10
CA PHE A 332 11.83 -30.21 -0.19
C PHE A 332 11.86 -29.32 -1.45
N ASP A 333 12.96 -29.35 -2.22
CA ASP A 333 13.16 -28.55 -3.44
C ASP A 333 12.81 -27.06 -3.22
N ALA A 334 13.50 -26.46 -2.25
CA ALA A 334 13.27 -25.08 -1.80
C ALA A 334 11.79 -24.77 -1.42
N GLY A 335 11.02 -25.79 -1.04
CA GLY A 335 9.61 -25.70 -0.66
C GLY A 335 8.61 -26.05 -1.77
N GLN A 336 9.06 -26.46 -2.96
CA GLN A 336 8.18 -26.91 -4.06
C GLN A 336 7.74 -28.38 -3.91
N ALA A 337 8.57 -29.23 -3.30
CA ALA A 337 8.34 -30.67 -3.18
C ALA A 337 8.07 -31.11 -1.72
N ILE A 338 7.29 -30.33 -0.97
CA ILE A 338 6.96 -30.68 0.41
C ILE A 338 5.96 -31.86 0.42
N PRO A 339 6.23 -32.95 1.15
CA PRO A 339 5.31 -34.08 1.23
C PRO A 339 3.89 -33.67 1.67
N PRO A 340 2.82 -34.08 0.95
CA PRO A 340 1.45 -33.62 1.20
C PRO A 340 0.95 -33.84 2.64
N HIS A 341 1.42 -34.89 3.30
CA HIS A 341 1.07 -35.20 4.69
C HIS A 341 1.66 -34.20 5.71
N LEU A 342 2.66 -33.40 5.32
CA LEU A 342 3.27 -32.34 6.12
C LEU A 342 2.65 -30.96 5.86
N VAL A 343 2.18 -30.69 4.64
CA VAL A 343 1.57 -29.40 4.26
C VAL A 343 0.33 -29.09 5.09
N LYS A 344 -0.48 -30.10 5.42
CA LYS A 344 -1.67 -29.95 6.31
C LYS A 344 -1.34 -29.50 7.74
N ARG A 345 -0.06 -29.44 8.13
CA ARG A 345 0.38 -29.13 9.50
C ARG A 345 0.79 -27.67 9.71
N VAL A 346 1.00 -26.89 8.63
CA VAL A 346 1.48 -25.50 8.70
C VAL A 346 0.93 -24.68 7.53
N VAL A 347 0.36 -23.51 7.80
CA VAL A 347 0.04 -22.54 6.73
C VAL A 347 1.36 -21.96 6.23
N LEU A 348 1.81 -22.42 5.07
CA LEU A 348 2.92 -21.82 4.34
C LEU A 348 2.38 -20.60 3.60
N ARG A 349 2.55 -19.41 4.20
CA ARG A 349 2.43 -18.15 3.48
C ARG A 349 3.74 -17.85 2.76
#